data_AF-A0A1H9IX96-F1
#
_entry.id   AF-A0A1H9IX96-F1
#
_cell.length_a   1.000
_cell.length_b   1.000
_cell.length_c   1.000
_cell.angle_alpha   90.00
_cell.angle_beta   90.00
_cell.angle_gamma   90.00
#
_symmetry.space_group_name_H-M   'P 1'
#
loop_
_entity.id
_entity.type
_entity.pdbx_description
1 polymer ?
#
loop_
_entity_poly.entity_id
_entity_poly.type
_entity_poly.pdbx_seq_one_letter_code
_entity_poly.pdbx_strand_id
1 'polypeptide(L)'
;MRQRGRPRCLTAPRSAATAPWAWIEPRRGRIDHTYLDGVTSQLRAFTDQGIRVYLDFHQDLYSRYLFNPESWYTGDGAPAWAASGYPRESCGLCVHWGQNMKSNTAVTAATYDFWHNRDGVQDSFLGAAGAALEHVKNALPADEFKLVVGVDPLNEPYAGKYDAGQTSQQWERDLLMPFYHRFRARMDEAGGVAKPAFVEPLVFPLAHPPPGQIS
;
A
#
# COMPACT_ATOMS: atom_id res chain seq x y z
N MET A 1 -31.05 -36.17 -22.15
CA MET A 1 -30.99 -34.95 -21.31
C MET A 1 -29.54 -34.67 -20.95
N ARG A 2 -28.95 -33.59 -21.49
CA ARG A 2 -27.60 -33.12 -21.15
C ARG A 2 -27.68 -32.22 -19.92
N GLN A 3 -27.11 -32.62 -18.79
CA GLN A 3 -26.88 -31.68 -17.69
C GLN A 3 -25.72 -30.77 -18.07
N ARG A 4 -26.03 -29.48 -18.26
CA ARG A 4 -25.05 -28.42 -18.51
C ARG A 4 -24.21 -28.22 -17.24
N GLY A 5 -22.90 -28.31 -17.37
CA GLY A 5 -21.96 -27.98 -16.31
C GLY A 5 -22.19 -26.55 -15.82
N ARG A 6 -22.35 -26.39 -14.50
CA ARG A 6 -22.32 -25.09 -13.84
C ARG A 6 -20.93 -24.47 -14.05
N PRO A 7 -20.81 -23.15 -14.32
CA PRO A 7 -19.51 -22.50 -14.33
C PRO A 7 -18.90 -22.62 -12.93
N ARG A 8 -17.72 -23.24 -12.83
CA ARG A 8 -16.90 -23.17 -11.64
C ARG A 8 -16.53 -21.69 -11.45
N CYS A 9 -17.10 -21.03 -10.45
CA CYS A 9 -16.47 -19.86 -9.86
C CYS A 9 -15.15 -20.33 -9.23
N LEU A 10 -14.08 -20.33 -10.01
CA LEU A 10 -12.72 -20.45 -9.49
C LEU A 10 -12.40 -19.13 -8.80
N THR A 11 -12.73 -19.03 -7.52
CA THR A 11 -11.96 -18.20 -6.60
C THR A 11 -10.58 -18.85 -6.49
N ALA A 12 -9.69 -18.59 -7.44
CA ALA A 12 -8.28 -18.88 -7.24
C ALA A 12 -7.85 -18.13 -5.97
N PRO A 13 -7.21 -18.78 -4.99
CA PRO A 13 -6.61 -18.06 -3.87
C PRO A 13 -5.65 -17.04 -4.47
N ARG A 14 -5.97 -15.76 -4.31
CA ARG A 14 -5.09 -14.65 -4.68
C ARG A 14 -4.12 -14.52 -3.51
N SER A 15 -2.88 -14.95 -3.70
CA SER A 15 -1.82 -14.71 -2.73
C SER A 15 -1.29 -13.29 -2.94
N ALA A 16 -0.97 -12.60 -1.85
CA ALA A 16 -0.25 -11.32 -1.88
C ALA A 16 1.24 -11.59 -1.63
N ALA A 17 2.11 -10.98 -2.42
CA ALA A 17 3.53 -10.84 -2.10
C ALA A 17 3.74 -9.43 -1.55
N THR A 18 4.07 -9.31 -0.27
CA THR A 18 4.21 -8.00 0.38
C THR A 18 5.59 -7.40 0.13
N ALA A 19 5.62 -6.11 -0.16
CA ALA A 19 6.83 -5.35 -0.42
C ALA A 19 6.80 -4.00 0.34
N PRO A 20 7.04 -4.01 1.67
CA PRO A 20 7.07 -2.77 2.46
C PRO A 20 8.16 -1.82 1.94
N TRP A 21 7.80 -0.55 1.79
CA TRP A 21 8.68 0.48 1.23
C TRP A 21 10.04 0.59 1.93
N ALA A 22 10.09 0.36 3.24
CA ALA A 22 11.29 0.44 4.07
C ALA A 22 12.43 -0.47 3.57
N TRP A 23 12.09 -1.58 2.93
CA TRP A 23 13.04 -2.53 2.40
C TRP A 23 13.37 -2.28 0.93
N ILE A 24 12.46 -1.65 0.18
CA ILE A 24 12.70 -1.22 -1.20
C ILE A 24 13.68 -0.05 -1.22
N GLU A 25 13.50 0.93 -0.35
CA GLU A 25 14.29 2.17 -0.30
C GLU A 25 14.75 2.47 1.15
N PRO A 26 15.66 1.66 1.72
CA PRO A 26 16.09 1.80 3.12
C PRO A 26 16.81 3.13 3.40
N ARG A 27 17.35 3.78 2.35
CA ARG A 27 17.91 5.13 2.40
C ARG A 27 17.34 5.93 1.23
N ARG A 28 16.97 7.19 1.48
CA ARG A 28 16.39 8.07 0.46
C ARG A 28 17.26 8.07 -0.82
N GLY A 29 16.62 7.77 -1.96
CA GLY A 29 17.22 7.66 -3.28
C GLY A 29 18.04 6.40 -3.54
N ARG A 30 18.05 5.41 -2.64
CA ARG A 30 18.84 4.17 -2.80
C ARG A 30 17.94 2.94 -2.73
N ILE A 31 17.67 2.37 -3.91
CA ILE A 31 16.93 1.13 -4.06
C ILE A 31 17.78 -0.06 -3.65
N ASP A 32 17.23 -0.95 -2.83
CA ASP A 32 17.86 -2.20 -2.44
C ASP A 32 17.48 -3.32 -3.42
N HIS A 33 18.32 -3.51 -4.43
CA HIS A 33 18.11 -4.58 -5.41
C HIS A 33 18.25 -5.98 -4.81
N THR A 34 19.00 -6.16 -3.71
CA THR A 34 19.10 -7.47 -3.05
C THR A 34 17.77 -7.84 -2.40
N TYR A 35 17.10 -6.87 -1.78
CA TYR A 35 15.73 -7.07 -1.30
C TYR A 35 14.76 -7.38 -2.45
N LEU A 36 14.84 -6.64 -3.56
CA LEU A 36 13.98 -6.89 -4.72
C LEU A 36 14.23 -8.26 -5.37
N ASP A 37 15.46 -8.78 -5.35
CA ASP A 37 15.74 -10.17 -5.73
C ASP A 37 15.03 -11.17 -4.81
N GLY A 38 14.94 -10.88 -3.51
CA GLY A 38 14.13 -11.65 -2.56
C GLY A 38 12.64 -11.62 -2.89
N VAL A 39 12.09 -10.45 -3.23
CA VAL A 39 10.69 -10.29 -3.66
C VAL A 39 10.43 -11.11 -4.93
N THR A 40 11.30 -11.03 -5.94
CA THR A 40 11.15 -11.82 -7.17
C THR A 40 11.24 -13.32 -6.88
N SER A 41 12.12 -13.74 -5.97
CA SER A 41 12.23 -15.14 -5.55
C SER A 41 10.96 -15.63 -4.86
N GLN A 42 10.30 -14.79 -4.05
CA GLN A 42 9.00 -15.10 -3.46
C GLN A 42 7.91 -15.21 -4.53
N LEU A 43 7.86 -14.27 -5.48
CA LEU A 43 6.93 -14.33 -6.61
C LEU A 43 7.10 -15.65 -7.38
N ARG A 44 8.35 -16.04 -7.69
CA ARG A 44 8.67 -17.32 -8.34
C ARG A 44 8.14 -18.52 -7.60
N ALA A 45 8.34 -18.57 -6.28
CA ALA A 45 7.85 -19.69 -5.47
C ALA A 45 6.32 -19.90 -5.59
N PHE A 46 5.55 -18.83 -5.82
CA PHE A 46 4.12 -18.91 -6.14
C PHE A 46 3.88 -19.28 -7.61
N THR A 47 4.55 -18.60 -8.55
CA THR A 47 4.28 -18.77 -9.98
C THR A 47 4.72 -20.13 -10.51
N ASP A 48 5.77 -20.74 -9.97
CA ASP A 48 6.24 -22.10 -10.29
C ASP A 48 5.17 -23.17 -9.96
N GLN A 49 4.27 -22.85 -9.03
CA GLN A 49 3.13 -23.69 -8.67
C GLN A 49 1.84 -23.31 -9.42
N GLY A 50 1.93 -22.38 -10.38
CA GLY A 50 0.79 -21.87 -11.13
C GLY A 50 -0.12 -20.93 -10.31
N ILE A 51 0.33 -20.46 -9.14
CA ILE A 51 -0.45 -19.57 -8.28
C ILE A 51 -0.37 -18.15 -8.84
N ARG A 52 -1.53 -17.50 -8.90
CA ARG A 52 -1.65 -16.10 -9.30
C ARG A 52 -1.44 -15.20 -8.10
N VAL A 53 -0.52 -14.26 -8.24
CA VAL A 53 -0.05 -13.39 -7.15
C VAL A 53 -0.17 -11.93 -7.56
N TYR A 54 -0.49 -11.05 -6.63
CA TYR A 54 -0.34 -9.61 -6.82
C TYR A 54 0.73 -9.08 -5.87
N LEU A 55 1.43 -8.04 -6.31
CA LEU A 55 2.42 -7.35 -5.48
C LEU A 55 1.69 -6.32 -4.62
N ASP A 56 1.94 -6.32 -3.32
CA ASP A 56 1.28 -5.43 -2.36
C ASP A 56 2.30 -4.51 -1.70
N PHE A 57 2.16 -3.20 -1.93
CA PHE A 57 2.95 -2.17 -1.25
C PHE A 57 2.41 -1.96 0.17
N HIS A 58 2.76 -2.92 1.02
CA HIS A 58 2.20 -3.09 2.34
C HIS A 58 2.67 -2.02 3.33
N GLN A 59 1.77 -1.64 4.23
CA GLN A 59 2.06 -0.85 5.41
C GLN A 59 1.07 -1.17 6.51
N ASP A 60 1.54 -1.06 7.74
CA ASP A 60 0.73 -1.05 8.94
C ASP A 60 1.18 0.11 9.82
N LEU A 61 0.25 0.97 10.23
CA LEU A 61 0.56 2.11 11.11
C LEU A 61 1.72 2.98 10.59
N TYR A 62 1.81 3.14 9.26
CA TYR A 62 2.81 3.89 8.51
C TYR A 62 4.26 3.38 8.59
N SER A 63 4.79 3.11 9.78
CA SER A 63 6.17 2.68 9.96
C SER A 63 6.47 2.16 11.36
N ARG A 64 7.30 1.12 11.46
CA ARG A 64 7.89 0.67 12.75
C ARG A 64 8.69 1.75 13.46
N TYR A 65 9.30 2.69 12.72
CA TYR A 65 10.22 3.68 13.28
C TYR A 65 9.52 4.82 14.03
N LEU A 66 8.19 4.86 13.99
CA LEU A 66 7.38 5.76 14.82
C LEU A 66 7.19 5.24 16.24
N PHE A 67 7.44 3.95 16.49
CA PHE A 67 7.14 3.30 17.76
C PHE A 67 8.35 3.29 18.70
N ASN A 68 8.08 3.36 20.01
CA ASN A 68 9.12 3.20 21.01
C ASN A 68 9.57 1.73 21.08
N PRO A 69 10.82 1.44 21.50
CA PRO A 69 11.30 0.06 21.64
C PRO A 69 10.42 -0.81 22.55
N GLU A 70 9.78 -0.22 23.56
CA GLU A 70 8.91 -0.91 24.52
C GLU A 70 7.42 -0.90 24.13
N SER A 71 7.05 -0.32 22.98
CA SER A 71 5.66 -0.34 22.52
C SER A 71 5.19 -1.77 22.30
N TRP A 72 4.05 -2.12 22.90
CA TRP A 72 3.41 -3.44 22.78
C TRP A 72 2.89 -3.74 21.36
N TYR A 73 2.77 -2.71 20.50
CA TYR A 73 2.45 -2.79 19.06
C TYR A 73 3.51 -2.03 18.26
N THR A 74 3.63 -2.38 16.98
CA THR A 74 4.47 -1.69 16.01
C THR A 74 3.79 -1.65 14.64
N GLY A 75 4.44 -1.05 13.66
CA GLY A 75 3.99 -0.97 12.28
C GLY A 75 5.00 -1.52 11.28
N ASP A 76 4.73 -1.32 10.00
CA ASP A 76 5.66 -1.46 8.89
C ASP A 76 5.23 -0.54 7.74
N GLY A 77 5.86 -0.65 6.57
CA GLY A 77 5.67 0.30 5.48
C GLY A 77 6.88 1.20 5.30
N ALA A 78 6.82 2.45 5.73
CA ALA A 78 7.79 3.49 5.39
C ALA A 78 9.17 3.32 6.08
N PRO A 79 10.28 3.67 5.39
CA PRO A 79 11.63 3.66 5.96
C PRO A 79 11.82 4.71 7.05
N ALA A 80 12.86 4.53 7.88
CA ALA A 80 13.16 5.42 9.00
C ALA A 80 13.29 6.89 8.58
N TRP A 81 13.90 7.16 7.42
CA TRP A 81 14.10 8.52 6.93
C TRP A 81 12.78 9.21 6.52
N ALA A 82 11.74 8.44 6.18
CA ALA A 82 10.40 8.93 5.87
C ALA A 82 9.50 9.01 7.12
N ALA A 83 9.93 8.42 8.23
CA ALA A 83 9.21 8.34 9.50
C ALA A 83 9.96 9.03 10.64
N SER A 84 10.65 10.13 10.35
CA SER A 84 11.48 10.87 11.31
C SER A 84 10.95 12.29 11.54
N GLY A 85 11.27 12.88 12.70
CA GLY A 85 10.86 14.26 13.03
C GLY A 85 9.46 14.39 13.65
N TYR A 86 8.83 13.27 14.01
CA TYR A 86 7.55 13.24 14.71
C TYR A 86 7.72 13.22 16.22
N PRO A 87 6.70 13.66 16.99
CA PRO A 87 6.69 13.49 18.44
C PRO A 87 6.85 12.01 18.81
N ARG A 88 7.30 11.76 20.05
CA ARG A 88 7.24 10.41 20.63
C ARG A 88 5.81 9.88 20.46
N GLU A 89 5.68 8.63 20.03
CA GLU A 89 4.35 8.04 19.90
C GLU A 89 3.57 8.19 21.21
N SER A 90 2.27 8.39 21.04
CA SER A 90 1.30 8.25 22.10
C SER A 90 -0.05 8.03 21.45
N CYS A 91 -0.75 7.01 21.92
CA CYS A 91 -2.11 6.69 21.48
C CYS A 91 -3.11 6.64 22.64
N GLY A 92 -2.68 7.01 23.86
CA GLY A 92 -3.48 6.91 25.07
C GLY A 92 -3.72 5.44 25.47
N LEU A 93 -4.98 5.01 25.49
CA LEU A 93 -5.36 3.61 25.74
C LEU A 93 -5.78 2.94 24.42
N CYS A 94 -4.82 2.43 23.67
CA CYS A 94 -5.10 1.50 22.58
C CYS A 94 -4.86 0.07 23.06
N VAL A 95 -5.78 -0.82 22.73
CA VAL A 95 -5.70 -2.27 22.94
C VAL A 95 -5.74 -3.03 21.61
N HIS A 96 -6.06 -2.35 20.51
CA HIS A 96 -6.08 -2.92 19.17
C HIS A 96 -5.47 -1.97 18.11
N TRP A 97 -5.10 -2.54 16.96
CA TRP A 97 -4.48 -1.86 15.83
C TRP A 97 -5.29 -0.66 15.30
N GLY A 98 -6.60 -0.81 15.12
CA GLY A 98 -7.43 0.26 14.56
C GLY A 98 -7.53 1.50 15.46
N GLN A 99 -7.32 1.34 16.77
CA GLN A 99 -7.22 2.48 17.70
C GLN A 99 -5.88 3.20 17.54
N ASN A 100 -4.78 2.46 17.34
CA ASN A 100 -3.48 3.07 17.02
C ASN A 100 -3.55 3.86 15.73
N MET A 101 -4.16 3.30 14.67
CA MET A 101 -4.28 3.98 13.38
C MET A 101 -5.00 5.34 13.52
N LYS A 102 -6.06 5.41 14.34
CA LYS A 102 -6.88 6.62 14.52
C LYS A 102 -6.34 7.63 15.53
N SER A 103 -5.64 7.15 16.57
CA SER A 103 -5.33 7.97 17.75
C SER A 103 -3.84 8.15 18.01
N ASN A 104 -2.96 7.37 17.38
CA ASN A 104 -1.53 7.51 17.59
C ASN A 104 -1.03 8.80 16.93
N THR A 105 -0.54 9.72 17.75
CA THR A 105 -0.18 11.08 17.31
C THR A 105 0.99 11.12 16.32
N ALA A 106 1.94 10.19 16.46
CA ALA A 106 3.06 10.07 15.52
C ALA A 106 2.60 9.47 14.18
N VAL A 107 1.80 8.39 14.22
CA VAL A 107 1.23 7.74 13.03
C VAL A 107 0.37 8.72 12.24
N THR A 108 -0.61 9.35 12.88
CA THR A 108 -1.52 10.30 12.22
C THR A 108 -0.79 11.51 11.63
N ALA A 109 0.30 11.98 12.26
CA ALA A 109 1.11 13.08 11.73
C ALA A 109 1.93 12.66 10.51
N ALA A 110 2.59 11.49 10.56
CA ALA A 110 3.39 10.98 9.45
C ALA A 110 2.55 10.64 8.22
N THR A 111 1.39 10.01 8.44
CA THR A 111 0.42 9.74 7.39
C THR A 111 -0.11 11.03 6.76
N TYR A 112 -0.43 12.06 7.55
CA TYR A 112 -0.87 13.35 7.03
C TYR A 112 0.20 13.99 6.11
N ASP A 113 1.45 14.02 6.57
CA ASP A 113 2.57 14.56 5.79
C ASP A 113 2.80 13.80 4.48
N PHE A 114 2.57 12.48 4.47
CA PHE A 114 2.60 11.67 3.26
C PHE A 114 1.56 12.10 2.24
N TRP A 115 0.32 12.30 2.64
CA TRP A 115 -0.74 12.73 1.72
C TRP A 115 -0.51 14.13 1.16
N HIS A 116 0.14 14.99 1.93
CA HIS A 116 0.52 16.35 1.53
C HIS A 116 1.89 16.42 0.84
N ASN A 117 2.52 15.27 0.59
CA ASN A 117 3.84 15.16 -0.03
C ASN A 117 4.89 16.08 0.62
N ARG A 118 4.82 16.24 1.95
CA ARG A 118 5.79 17.05 2.68
C ARG A 118 7.19 16.49 2.46
N ASP A 119 8.14 17.38 2.15
CA ASP A 119 9.53 17.02 1.84
C ASP A 119 9.68 15.95 0.74
N GLY A 120 8.73 15.89 -0.20
CA GLY A 120 8.73 14.97 -1.34
C GLY A 120 8.60 13.49 -0.96
N VAL A 121 8.00 13.18 0.20
CA VAL A 121 7.91 11.80 0.71
C VAL A 121 7.03 10.90 -0.15
N GLN A 122 5.91 11.39 -0.69
CA GLN A 122 5.04 10.63 -1.60
C GLN A 122 5.71 10.44 -2.96
N ASP A 123 6.46 11.45 -3.41
CA ASP A 123 7.26 11.34 -4.65
C ASP A 123 8.30 10.24 -4.54
N SER A 124 8.96 10.15 -3.38
CA SER A 124 9.97 9.13 -3.11
C SER A 124 9.35 7.73 -3.07
N PHE A 125 8.21 7.56 -2.38
CA PHE A 125 7.46 6.31 -2.39
C PHE A 125 7.08 5.88 -3.81
N LEU A 126 6.53 6.80 -4.63
CA LEU A 126 6.15 6.52 -6.01
C LEU A 126 7.37 6.15 -6.87
N GLY A 127 8.52 6.80 -6.65
CA GLY A 127 9.77 6.46 -7.32
C GLY A 127 10.28 5.06 -6.96
N ALA A 128 10.28 4.73 -5.67
CA ALA A 128 10.65 3.40 -5.18
C ALA A 128 9.71 2.31 -5.71
N ALA A 129 8.40 2.58 -5.74
CA ALA A 129 7.42 1.68 -6.32
C ALA A 129 7.67 1.44 -7.82
N GLY A 130 7.93 2.50 -8.59
CA GLY A 130 8.31 2.38 -10.00
C GLY A 130 9.54 1.50 -10.21
N ALA A 131 10.60 1.72 -9.43
CA ALA A 131 11.83 0.92 -9.49
C ALA A 131 11.60 -0.56 -9.13
N ALA A 132 10.78 -0.83 -8.11
CA ALA A 132 10.41 -2.20 -7.74
C ALA A 132 9.64 -2.91 -8.86
N LEU A 133 8.69 -2.22 -9.50
CA LEU A 133 7.90 -2.76 -10.60
C LEU A 133 8.77 -3.07 -11.82
N GLU A 134 9.69 -2.17 -12.17
CA GLU A 134 10.66 -2.38 -13.25
C GLU A 134 11.56 -3.59 -12.94
N HIS A 135 12.07 -3.70 -11.71
CA HIS A 135 12.90 -4.83 -11.28
C HIS A 135 12.15 -6.16 -11.40
N VAL A 136 10.92 -6.24 -10.88
CA VAL A 136 10.09 -7.46 -10.94
C VAL A 136 9.85 -7.89 -12.38
N LYS A 137 9.51 -6.94 -13.25
CA LYS A 137 9.29 -7.22 -14.68
C LYS A 137 10.54 -7.74 -15.37
N ASN A 138 11.70 -7.15 -15.10
CA ASN A 138 12.95 -7.50 -15.75
C ASN A 138 13.54 -8.81 -15.22
N ALA A 139 13.29 -9.12 -13.94
CA ALA A 139 13.79 -10.33 -13.30
C ALA A 139 12.98 -11.57 -13.67
N LEU A 140 11.64 -11.48 -13.78
CA LEU A 140 10.79 -12.65 -14.04
C LEU A 140 10.74 -13.02 -15.53
N PRO A 141 10.94 -14.29 -15.90
CA PRO A 141 10.52 -14.85 -17.18
C PRO A 141 9.09 -14.47 -17.57
N ALA A 142 8.84 -14.37 -18.88
CA ALA A 142 7.57 -13.84 -19.39
C ALA A 142 6.35 -14.70 -19.03
N ASP A 143 6.51 -16.00 -18.82
CA ASP A 143 5.48 -16.93 -18.37
C ASP A 143 5.19 -16.82 -16.88
N GLU A 144 6.21 -16.69 -16.04
CA GLU A 144 6.06 -16.38 -14.61
C GLU A 144 5.41 -15.01 -14.41
N PHE A 145 5.90 -13.98 -15.12
CA PHE A 145 5.36 -12.62 -15.03
C PHE A 145 3.89 -12.52 -15.45
N LYS A 146 3.36 -13.45 -16.26
CA LYS A 146 1.91 -13.52 -16.58
C LYS A 146 1.07 -13.89 -15.35
N LEU A 147 1.63 -14.61 -14.39
CA LEU A 147 0.97 -15.00 -13.15
C LEU A 147 1.05 -13.93 -12.05
N VAL A 148 1.89 -12.90 -12.24
CA VAL A 148 1.77 -11.63 -11.49
C VAL A 148 0.56 -10.88 -12.05
N VAL A 149 -0.59 -10.97 -11.39
CA VAL A 149 -1.88 -10.53 -11.96
C VAL A 149 -2.19 -9.05 -11.77
N GLY A 150 -1.40 -8.33 -10.97
CA GLY A 150 -1.60 -6.91 -10.72
C GLY A 150 -0.78 -6.43 -9.53
N VAL A 151 -1.07 -5.20 -9.12
CA VAL A 151 -0.37 -4.51 -8.05
C VAL A 151 -1.40 -3.84 -7.15
N ASP A 152 -1.26 -3.98 -5.84
CA ASP A 152 -1.94 -3.14 -4.87
C ASP A 152 -1.03 -1.94 -4.54
N PRO A 153 -1.42 -0.71 -4.93
CA PRO A 153 -0.57 0.47 -4.73
C PRO A 153 -0.28 0.83 -3.28
N LEU A 154 -1.18 0.53 -2.34
CA LEU A 154 -1.03 0.88 -0.93
C LEU A 154 -2.08 0.16 -0.08
N ASN A 155 -1.62 -0.74 0.80
CA ASN A 155 -2.46 -1.42 1.78
C ASN A 155 -3.16 -0.43 2.72
N GLU A 156 -4.46 -0.62 2.94
CA GLU A 156 -5.31 0.04 3.92
C GLU A 156 -5.06 1.56 4.06
N PRO A 157 -5.29 2.36 3.00
CA PRO A 157 -5.08 3.79 3.04
C PRO A 157 -5.85 4.44 4.19
N TYR A 158 -5.17 5.26 4.98
CA TYR A 158 -5.77 6.07 6.04
C TYR A 158 -5.34 7.53 5.89
N ALA A 159 -6.24 8.47 6.20
CA ALA A 159 -5.95 9.90 6.09
C ALA A 159 -4.92 10.38 7.13
N GLY A 160 -4.84 9.71 8.28
CA GLY A 160 -4.14 10.22 9.45
C GLY A 160 -4.91 11.37 10.09
N LYS A 161 -4.92 12.53 9.44
CA LYS A 161 -5.71 13.72 9.80
C LYS A 161 -6.40 14.27 8.57
N TYR A 162 -7.53 14.94 8.78
CA TYR A 162 -8.20 15.71 7.73
C TYR A 162 -7.83 17.18 7.85
N ASP A 163 -7.81 17.87 6.71
CA ASP A 163 -7.76 19.32 6.70
C ASP A 163 -9.02 19.92 7.35
N ALA A 164 -8.93 21.18 7.76
CA ALA A 164 -10.05 21.87 8.40
C ALA A 164 -11.29 21.89 7.49
N GLY A 165 -12.37 21.24 7.95
CA GLY A 165 -13.63 21.13 7.21
C GLY A 165 -13.65 20.07 6.11
N GLN A 166 -12.57 19.29 5.93
CA GLN A 166 -12.51 18.21 4.95
C GLN A 166 -13.24 16.96 5.47
N THR A 167 -14.13 16.40 4.64
CA THR A 167 -14.77 15.10 4.89
C THR A 167 -13.93 13.94 4.36
N SER A 168 -14.24 12.71 4.79
CA SER A 168 -13.56 11.51 4.27
C SER A 168 -13.73 11.35 2.76
N GLN A 169 -14.93 11.65 2.23
CA GLN A 169 -15.19 11.57 0.78
C GLN A 169 -14.41 12.63 0.00
N GLN A 170 -14.25 13.84 0.57
CA GLN A 170 -13.42 14.88 -0.03
C GLN A 170 -11.96 14.45 -0.03
N TRP A 171 -11.46 13.88 1.08
CA TRP A 171 -10.10 13.34 1.15
C TRP A 171 -9.85 12.22 0.13
N GLU A 172 -10.78 11.26 0.00
CA GLU A 172 -10.65 10.19 -1.00
C GLU A 172 -10.59 10.75 -2.43
N ARG A 173 -11.47 11.71 -2.73
CA ARG A 173 -11.52 12.37 -4.05
C ARG A 173 -10.27 13.22 -4.34
N ASP A 174 -9.80 13.98 -3.36
CA ASP A 174 -8.82 15.05 -3.57
C ASP A 174 -7.37 14.62 -3.31
N LEU A 175 -7.14 13.55 -2.53
CA LEU A 175 -5.80 13.07 -2.20
C LEU A 175 -5.59 11.61 -2.63
N LEU A 176 -6.49 10.69 -2.24
CA LEU A 176 -6.31 9.25 -2.50
C LEU A 176 -6.44 8.91 -4.00
N MET A 177 -7.49 9.40 -4.67
CA MET A 177 -7.68 9.15 -6.10
C MET A 177 -6.56 9.74 -6.96
N PRO A 178 -6.10 10.98 -6.74
CA PRO A 178 -4.90 11.49 -7.40
C PRO A 178 -3.65 10.67 -7.14
N PHE A 179 -3.42 10.18 -5.92
CA PHE A 179 -2.33 9.24 -5.65
C PHE A 179 -2.41 7.99 -6.51
N TYR A 180 -3.58 7.38 -6.67
CA TYR A 180 -3.75 6.20 -7.55
C TYR A 180 -3.48 6.52 -9.02
N HIS A 181 -3.86 7.69 -9.52
CA HIS A 181 -3.50 8.12 -10.87
C HIS A 181 -1.98 8.26 -11.04
N ARG A 182 -1.30 8.84 -10.04
CA ARG A 182 0.16 8.96 -10.04
C ARG A 182 0.85 7.61 -9.97
N PHE A 183 0.35 6.71 -9.13
CA PHE A 183 0.87 5.34 -9.06
C PHE A 183 0.66 4.59 -10.37
N ARG A 184 -0.52 4.73 -10.99
CA ARG A 184 -0.78 4.15 -12.31
C ARG A 184 0.21 4.63 -13.37
N ALA A 185 0.55 5.92 -13.37
CA ALA A 185 1.57 6.45 -14.26
C ALA A 185 2.93 5.74 -14.05
N ARG A 186 3.33 5.45 -12.79
CA ARG A 186 4.55 4.66 -12.50
C ARG A 186 4.45 3.22 -13.01
N MET A 187 3.28 2.59 -12.90
CA MET A 187 3.07 1.25 -13.47
C MET A 187 3.20 1.26 -15.00
N ASP A 188 2.69 2.30 -15.66
CA ASP A 188 2.79 2.46 -17.11
C ASP A 188 4.23 2.71 -17.56
N GLU A 189 4.98 3.56 -16.84
CA GLU A 189 6.40 3.83 -17.08
C GLU A 189 7.29 2.59 -16.91
N ALA A 190 7.04 1.76 -15.89
CA ALA A 190 7.70 0.45 -15.72
C ALA A 190 7.30 -0.57 -16.82
N GLY A 191 6.42 -0.18 -17.74
CA GLY A 191 5.93 -0.97 -18.86
C GLY A 191 4.99 -2.10 -18.44
N GLY A 192 4.15 -1.83 -17.44
CA GLY A 192 3.09 -2.69 -16.90
C GLY A 192 1.71 -2.48 -17.54
N VAL A 193 1.65 -1.96 -18.77
CA VAL A 193 0.46 -1.37 -19.43
C VAL A 193 -0.82 -2.24 -19.40
N ALA A 194 -0.74 -3.56 -19.24
CA ALA A 194 -1.92 -4.44 -19.20
C ALA A 194 -2.36 -4.92 -17.80
N LYS A 195 -1.60 -4.66 -16.72
CA LYS A 195 -1.95 -5.17 -15.39
C LYS A 195 -2.88 -4.21 -14.63
N PRO A 196 -3.92 -4.69 -13.93
CA PRO A 196 -4.75 -3.87 -13.07
C PRO A 196 -4.00 -3.37 -11.82
N ALA A 197 -4.37 -2.18 -11.37
CA ALA A 197 -4.14 -1.75 -10.00
C ALA A 197 -5.33 -2.20 -9.14
N PHE A 198 -5.08 -2.92 -8.04
CA PHE A 198 -6.09 -3.25 -7.04
C PHE A 198 -6.12 -2.12 -6.02
N VAL A 199 -6.92 -1.09 -6.29
CA VAL A 199 -6.98 0.10 -5.43
C VAL A 199 -7.92 -0.14 -4.25
N GLU A 200 -7.50 0.29 -3.06
CA GLU A 200 -8.30 0.19 -1.84
C GLU A 200 -8.99 1.52 -1.49
N PRO A 201 -10.18 1.51 -0.88
CA PRO A 201 -10.79 2.71 -0.32
C PRO A 201 -10.10 3.12 0.99
N LEU A 202 -10.53 4.25 1.58
CA LEU A 202 -10.22 4.55 2.97
C LEU A 202 -10.57 3.36 3.87
N VAL A 203 -9.62 2.87 4.68
CA VAL A 203 -9.80 1.66 5.52
C VAL A 203 -10.93 1.76 6.54
N PHE A 204 -11.24 2.98 6.99
CA PHE A 204 -12.40 3.26 7.84
C PHE A 204 -13.39 4.17 7.11
N PRO A 205 -14.18 3.64 6.17
CA PRO A 205 -15.18 4.45 5.48
C PRO A 205 -16.22 4.90 6.52
N LEU A 206 -16.55 6.19 6.54
CA LEU A 206 -17.73 6.62 7.28
C LEU A 206 -18.95 5.95 6.62
N ALA A 207 -19.74 5.24 7.42
CA ALA A 207 -21.06 4.79 6.99
C ALA A 207 -21.83 5.99 6.41
N HIS A 208 -22.54 5.76 5.31
CA HIS A 208 -23.32 6.76 4.58
C HIS A 208 -24.03 7.76 5.51
N PRO A 209 -24.20 9.03 5.09
CA PRO A 209 -25.18 9.88 5.76
C PRO A 209 -26.52 9.13 5.83
N PRO A 210 -27.27 9.23 6.93
CA PRO A 210 -28.56 8.56 7.04
C PRO A 210 -29.43 8.89 5.82
N PRO A 211 -30.20 7.92 5.28
CA PRO A 211 -31.05 8.17 4.12
C PRO A 211 -32.07 9.26 4.47
N GLY A 212 -31.85 10.46 3.96
CA GLY A 212 -32.75 11.59 4.15
C GLY A 212 -32.04 12.92 4.29
N GLN A 213 -31.45 13.43 3.21
CA GLN A 213 -31.36 14.87 2.90
C GLN A 213 -30.78 15.03 1.49
N ILE A 214 -31.62 14.82 0.50
CA ILE A 214 -31.51 15.46 -0.81
C ILE A 214 -32.84 16.22 -0.96
N SER A 215 -32.78 17.53 -0.76
CA SER A 215 -33.78 18.48 -1.27
C SER A 215 -33.28 19.01 -2.61
#